data_AF-A0A968U6F3-F1
#
_entry.id   AF-A0A968U6F3-F1
#
_cell.length_a   1.000
_cell.length_b   1.000
_cell.length_c   1.000
_cell.angle_alpha   90.00
_cell.angle_beta   90.00
_cell.angle_gamma   90.00
#
_symmetry.space_group_name_H-M   'P 1'
#
loop_
_entity.id
_entity.type
_entity.pdbx_description
1 polymer ?
#
loop_
_entity_poly.entity_id
_entity_poly.type
_entity_poly.pdbx_seq_one_letter_code
_entity_poly.pdbx_strand_id
1 'polypeptide(L)'
;MERVSQVLAEALEKQDAAQQILSNYDQRIEDLKVALGNRYSNKTISVAHISREYGVEAYVKNSFAGSILFNAGLKRPNSQDIIALPRGTIEAISIES
;
A
#
# COMPACT_ATOMS: atom_id res chain seq x y z
N MET A 1 -4.71 1.20 6.90
CA MET A 1 -4.12 0.07 7.65
C MET A 1 -3.95 0.44 9.12
N GLU A 2 -3.33 1.59 9.41
CA GLU A 2 -3.14 2.12 10.78
C GLU A 2 -4.45 2.25 11.59
N ARG A 3 -5.48 2.89 11.01
CA ARG A 3 -6.76 3.14 11.71
C ARG A 3 -7.52 1.88 12.11
N VAL A 4 -7.46 0.81 11.32
CA VAL A 4 -8.11 -0.48 11.63
C VAL A 4 -7.34 -1.20 12.74
N SER A 5 -6.01 -1.10 12.71
CA SER A 5 -5.14 -1.72 13.71
C SER A 5 -5.32 -1.07 15.09
N GLN A 6 -5.47 0.25 15.16
CA GLN A 6 -5.74 0.98 16.40
C GLN A 6 -7.10 0.63 17.01
N VAL A 7 -8.17 0.59 16.19
CA VAL A 7 -9.52 0.21 16.67
C VAL A 7 -9.53 -1.22 17.23
N LEU A 8 -8.85 -2.17 16.57
CA LEU A 8 -8.74 -3.54 17.09
C LEU A 8 -7.89 -3.61 18.35
N ALA A 9 -6.83 -2.81 18.45
CA ALA A 9 -5.97 -2.76 19.63
C ALA A 9 -6.72 -2.23 20.86
N GLU A 10 -7.55 -1.20 20.69
CA GLU A 10 -8.42 -0.68 21.76
C GLU A 10 -9.46 -1.72 22.18
N ALA A 11 -10.14 -2.34 21.22
CA ALA A 11 -11.18 -3.35 21.51
C ALA A 11 -10.64 -4.61 22.20
N LEU A 12 -9.35 -4.90 22.03
CA LEU A 12 -8.69 -6.08 22.59
C LEU A 12 -7.78 -5.77 23.79
N GLU A 13 -7.71 -4.51 24.23
CA GLU A 13 -6.77 -4.04 25.28
C GLU A 13 -5.30 -4.40 24.96
N LYS A 14 -4.90 -4.25 23.68
CA LYS A 14 -3.57 -4.58 23.16
C LYS A 14 -2.84 -3.38 22.54
N GLN A 15 -3.05 -2.19 23.08
CA GLN A 15 -2.47 -0.94 22.58
C GLN A 15 -0.94 -1.00 22.50
N ASP A 16 -0.26 -1.53 23.54
CA ASP A 16 1.19 -1.64 23.58
C ASP A 16 1.73 -2.56 22.47
N ALA A 17 1.09 -3.71 22.26
CA ALA A 17 1.46 -4.64 21.20
C ALA A 17 1.23 -4.03 19.81
N ALA A 18 0.15 -3.26 19.63
CA ALA A 18 -0.11 -2.55 18.38
C ALA A 18 0.94 -1.47 18.12
N GLN A 19 1.34 -0.72 19.16
CA GLN A 19 2.40 0.28 19.05
C GLN A 19 3.74 -0.36 18.64
N GLN A 20 4.06 -1.53 19.20
CA GLN A 20 5.26 -2.27 18.82
C GLN A 20 5.20 -2.73 17.36
N ILE A 21 4.05 -3.23 16.90
CA ILE A 21 3.87 -3.65 15.50
C ILE A 21 4.02 -2.47 14.54
N LEU A 22 3.43 -1.32 14.86
CA LEU A 22 3.53 -0.11 14.05
C LEU A 22 4.97 0.41 14.00
N SER A 23 5.66 0.45 15.14
CA SER A 23 7.08 0.85 15.18
C SER A 23 7.98 -0.07 14.35
N ASN A 24 7.75 -1.39 14.43
CA ASN A 24 8.47 -2.36 13.61
C ASN A 24 8.16 -2.19 12.12
N TYR A 25 6.92 -1.85 11.76
CA TYR A 25 6.55 -1.56 10.39
C TYR A 25 7.29 -0.31 9.87
N ASP A 26 7.30 0.77 10.64
CA ASP A 26 7.99 2.02 10.26
C ASP A 26 9.49 1.80 10.05
N GLN A 27 10.13 1.04 10.95
CA GLN A 27 11.54 0.67 10.79
C GLN A 27 11.79 -0.09 9.48
N ARG A 28 10.92 -1.06 9.14
CA ARG A 28 11.04 -1.83 7.90
C ARG A 28 10.82 -0.98 6.65
N ILE A 29 10.02 0.09 6.74
CA ILE A 29 9.85 1.05 5.65
C ILE A 29 11.14 1.86 5.45
N GLU A 30 11.80 2.30 6.53
CA GLU A 30 13.09 2.99 6.42
C GLU A 30 14.18 2.08 5.86
N ASP A 31 14.27 0.84 6.34
CA ASP A 31 15.20 -0.16 5.80
C ASP A 31 14.96 -0.41 4.31
N LEU A 32 13.69 -0.47 3.89
CA LEU A 32 13.31 -0.59 2.48
C LEU A 32 13.75 0.63 1.66
N LYS A 33 13.53 1.86 2.15
CA LYS A 33 13.99 3.09 1.47
C LYS A 33 15.51 3.06 1.27
N VAL A 34 16.26 2.68 2.29
CA VAL A 34 17.73 2.55 2.22
C VAL A 34 18.13 1.49 1.18
N ALA A 35 17.50 0.31 1.21
CA ALA A 35 17.80 -0.78 0.29
C ALA A 35 17.47 -0.44 -1.18
N LEU A 36 16.42 0.33 -1.42
CA LEU A 36 16.04 0.79 -2.75
C LEU A 36 16.98 1.90 -3.27
N GLY A 37 17.43 2.78 -2.37
CA GLY A 37 18.22 3.95 -2.71
C GLY A 37 17.57 4.74 -3.85
N ASN A 38 18.37 5.09 -4.87
CA ASN A 38 17.90 5.84 -6.03
C ASN A 38 17.47 4.97 -7.23
N ARG A 39 17.42 3.63 -7.07
CA ARG A 39 17.22 2.68 -8.19
C ARG A 39 15.94 2.94 -9.00
N TYR A 40 14.90 3.47 -8.35
CA TYR A 40 13.57 3.66 -8.96
C TYR A 40 13.12 5.13 -8.99
N SER A 41 14.01 6.10 -8.73
CA SER A 41 13.66 7.53 -8.68
C SER A 41 13.08 8.09 -9.99
N ASN A 42 13.44 7.46 -11.12
CA ASN A 42 12.98 7.77 -12.47
C ASN A 42 11.97 6.73 -13.02
N LYS A 43 11.43 5.85 -12.18
CA LYS A 43 10.44 4.85 -12.57
C LYS A 43 9.09 5.17 -11.95
N THR A 44 8.06 4.86 -12.70
CA THR A 44 6.68 4.82 -12.23
C THR A 44 6.31 3.36 -12.07
N ILE A 45 5.94 2.96 -10.86
CA ILE A 45 5.65 1.55 -10.54
C ILE A 45 4.15 1.34 -10.63
N SER A 46 3.71 0.32 -11.37
CA SER A 46 2.30 -0.16 -11.42
C SER A 46 2.20 -1.50 -10.68
N VAL A 47 1.04 -1.81 -10.10
CA VAL A 47 0.76 -3.12 -9.50
C VAL A 47 -0.61 -3.56 -9.97
N ALA A 48 -0.62 -4.67 -10.72
CA ALA A 48 -1.82 -5.33 -11.16
C ALA A 48 -1.99 -6.66 -10.42
N HIS A 49 -3.24 -6.99 -10.12
CA HIS A 49 -3.67 -8.26 -9.57
C HIS A 49 -4.53 -8.96 -10.62
N ILE A 50 -4.21 -10.23 -10.89
CA ILE A 50 -4.93 -11.05 -11.85
C ILE A 50 -5.54 -12.22 -11.10
N SER A 51 -6.86 -12.34 -11.15
CA SER A 51 -7.58 -13.45 -10.54
C SER A 51 -8.72 -13.94 -11.44
N ARG A 52 -9.16 -15.19 -11.21
CA ARG A 52 -10.32 -15.73 -11.94
C ARG A 52 -11.62 -15.05 -11.55
N GLU A 53 -11.73 -14.59 -10.31
CA GLU A 53 -12.95 -14.01 -9.75
C GLU A 53 -13.15 -12.54 -10.16
N TYR A 54 -12.05 -11.77 -10.23
CA TYR A 54 -12.10 -10.31 -10.43
C TYR A 54 -11.41 -9.83 -11.70
N GLY A 55 -10.93 -10.73 -12.56
CA GLY A 55 -10.23 -10.36 -13.79
C GLY A 55 -8.90 -9.67 -13.49
N VAL A 56 -8.64 -8.56 -14.19
CA VAL A 56 -7.42 -7.73 -14.01
C VAL A 56 -7.77 -6.45 -13.27
N GLU A 57 -7.25 -6.33 -12.06
CA GLU A 57 -7.42 -5.17 -11.20
C GLU A 57 -6.09 -4.44 -11.01
N ALA A 58 -6.11 -3.12 -10.89
CA ALA A 58 -4.98 -2.31 -10.47
C ALA A 58 -5.12 -1.93 -8.99
N TYR A 59 -4.04 -2.06 -8.23
CA TYR A 59 -3.98 -1.70 -6.81
C TYR A 59 -3.67 -0.22 -6.66
N VAL A 60 -4.59 0.53 -6.06
CA VAL A 60 -4.44 1.98 -5.86
C VAL A 60 -3.85 2.29 -4.47
N LYS A 61 -3.62 3.58 -4.18
CA LYS A 61 -2.91 4.07 -2.98
C LYS A 61 -3.37 3.45 -1.66
N ASN A 62 -4.68 3.24 -1.46
CA ASN A 62 -5.24 2.67 -0.22
C ASN A 62 -5.35 1.13 -0.20
N SER A 63 -4.85 0.42 -1.21
CA SER A 63 -4.63 -1.03 -1.11
C SER A 63 -3.48 -1.36 -0.17
N PHE A 64 -3.34 -2.63 0.23
CA PHE A 64 -2.21 -3.07 1.06
C PHE A 64 -0.86 -2.78 0.40
N ALA A 65 -0.66 -3.25 -0.84
CA ALA A 65 0.58 -2.99 -1.58
C ALA A 65 0.76 -1.51 -1.91
N GLY A 66 -0.31 -0.81 -2.29
CA GLY A 66 -0.29 0.63 -2.58
C GLY A 66 0.21 1.45 -1.39
N SER A 67 -0.23 1.10 -0.17
CA SER A 67 0.20 1.79 1.05
C SER A 67 1.70 1.61 1.34
N ILE A 68 2.25 0.41 1.09
CA ILE A 68 3.68 0.14 1.25
C ILE A 68 4.50 0.95 0.23
N LEU A 69 4.07 0.97 -1.04
CA LEU A 69 4.77 1.71 -2.09
C LEU A 69 4.73 3.22 -1.86
N PHE A 70 3.59 3.74 -1.37
CA PHE A 70 3.44 5.13 -0.97
C PHE A 70 4.39 5.48 0.20
N ASN A 71 4.40 4.67 1.26
CA ASN A 71 5.26 4.88 2.43
C ASN A 71 6.75 4.77 2.09
N ALA A 72 7.11 3.92 1.12
CA ALA A 72 8.48 3.81 0.59
C ALA A 72 8.87 4.95 -0.38
N GLY A 73 7.97 5.89 -0.69
CA GLY A 73 8.24 7.02 -1.58
C GLY A 73 8.32 6.68 -3.07
N LEU A 74 7.75 5.56 -3.50
CA LEU A 74 7.77 5.13 -4.90
C LEU A 74 6.65 5.79 -5.71
N LYS A 75 7.01 6.34 -6.88
CA LYS A 75 6.05 6.99 -7.79
C LYS A 75 5.06 5.99 -8.38
N ARG A 76 3.81 6.41 -8.53
CA ARG A 76 2.68 5.63 -9.07
C ARG A 76 2.10 6.31 -10.31
N PRO A 77 1.46 5.57 -11.25
CA PRO A 77 0.64 6.18 -12.29
C PRO A 77 -0.49 7.00 -11.67
N ASN A 78 -0.93 8.07 -12.33
CA ASN A 78 -2.03 8.91 -11.82
C ASN A 78 -3.30 8.09 -11.55
N SER A 79 -3.60 7.11 -12.40
CA SER A 79 -4.74 6.19 -12.21
C SER A 79 -4.64 5.35 -10.94
N GLN A 80 -3.43 5.13 -10.40
CA GLN A 80 -3.19 4.33 -9.19
C GLN A 80 -2.78 5.17 -7.98
N ASP A 81 -2.60 6.49 -8.15
CA ASP A 81 -2.33 7.44 -7.06
C ASP A 81 -3.62 8.00 -6.40
N ILE A 82 -4.70 7.24 -6.47
CA ILE A 82 -6.03 7.60 -5.96
C ILE A 82 -6.47 6.73 -4.78
N ILE A 83 -7.57 7.11 -4.14
CA ILE A 83 -8.27 6.31 -3.14
C ILE A 83 -9.50 5.68 -3.81
N ALA A 84 -9.63 4.35 -3.77
CA ALA A 84 -10.78 3.63 -4.29
C ALA A 84 -11.40 2.77 -3.19
N LEU A 85 -12.72 2.83 -3.05
CA LEU A 85 -13.49 2.05 -2.09
C LEU A 85 -14.36 1.01 -2.82
N PRO A 86 -14.63 -0.16 -2.21
CA PRO A 86 -14.28 -0.52 -0.84
C PRO A 86 -12.89 -1.18 -0.68
N ARG A 87 -12.26 -1.64 -1.76
CA ARG A 87 -11.10 -2.57 -1.68
C ARG A 87 -9.74 -1.97 -2.04
N GLY A 88 -9.68 -0.71 -2.46
CA GLY A 88 -8.44 -0.12 -2.98
C GLY A 88 -8.02 -0.70 -4.34
N THR A 89 -8.99 -1.14 -5.14
CA THR A 89 -8.76 -1.65 -6.50
C THR A 89 -9.63 -0.91 -7.51
N ILE A 90 -9.18 -0.90 -8.77
CA ILE A 90 -9.91 -0.41 -9.95
C ILE A 90 -9.68 -1.39 -11.12
N GLU A 91 -10.61 -1.49 -12.07
CA GLU A 91 -10.41 -2.35 -13.25
C GLU A 91 -9.24 -1.85 -14.09
N ALA A 92 -8.20 -2.68 -14.30
CA ALA A 92 -6.96 -2.24 -14.94
C ALA A 92 -7.09 -1.97 -16.45
N ILE A 93 -8.13 -2.51 -17.09
CA ILE A 93 -8.21 -2.66 -18.54
C ILE A 93 -8.55 -1.33 -19.26
N SER A 94 -8.99 -0.29 -18.53
CA SER A 94 -9.50 0.96 -19.14
C SER A 94 -8.73 2.25 -18.79
N ILE A 95 -7.62 2.18 -18.05
CA ILE A 95 -7.08 3.35 -17.30
C ILE A 95 -5.55 3.49 -17.32
N GLU A 96 -4.84 2.55 -17.95
CA GLU A 96 -3.40 2.67 -18.23
C GLU A 96 -3.11 3.10 -19.68
N SER A 97 -4.15 3.43 -20.46
CA SER A 97 -4.07 3.95 -21.83
C SER A 97 -3.69 5.42 -21.89
#